data_AF-A0AAD9KIJ7-F1
#
_entry.id   AF-A0AAD9KIJ7-F1
#
_cell.length_a   1.000
_cell.length_b   1.000
_cell.length_c   1.000
_cell.angle_alpha   90.00
_cell.angle_beta   90.00
_cell.angle_gamma   90.00
#
_symmetry.space_group_name_H-M   'P 1'
#
loop_
_entity.id
_entity.type
_entity.pdbx_description
1 polymer ?
#
loop_
_entity_poly.entity_id
_entity_poly.type
_entity_poly.pdbx_seq_one_letter_code
_entity_poly.pdbx_strand_id
1 'polypeptide(L)'
;MCPHELKARYTVQSCCPPSYTEPSMMRHLRSIMKITWMDKVTNNDILEQTRLPSVEDLLIRENLRWTGHLLRMSPDRLPKQVLYSKLSSGHRKRGRPRLRFKDRYHQEKPEAVRQKFMDLTLAAER
;
A
#
# COMPACT_ATOMS: atom_id res chain seq x y z
N MET A 1 12.02 -25.75 26.32
CA MET A 1 10.76 -25.95 25.56
C MET A 1 10.17 -24.58 25.24
N CYS A 2 10.23 -24.15 23.98
CA CYS A 2 9.27 -23.21 23.38
C CYS A 2 7.98 -24.00 23.00
N PRO A 3 6.85 -23.44 22.50
CA PRO A 3 6.64 -22.11 21.91
C PRO A 3 5.23 -21.48 22.18
N HIS A 4 4.87 -20.43 21.41
CA HIS A 4 3.53 -19.78 21.24
C HIS A 4 3.13 -18.81 22.37
N GLU A 5 2.57 -17.62 22.16
CA GLU A 5 2.04 -16.90 21.01
C GLU A 5 1.71 -15.47 21.55
N LEU A 6 1.99 -14.35 20.89
CA LEU A 6 0.98 -13.64 20.12
C LEU A 6 1.60 -12.38 19.49
N LYS A 7 1.42 -12.33 18.18
CA LYS A 7 1.80 -11.32 17.20
C LYS A 7 1.62 -9.88 17.69
N ALA A 8 2.68 -9.09 17.50
CA ALA A 8 2.68 -7.64 17.55
C ALA A 8 1.53 -7.08 16.69
N ARG A 9 0.58 -6.40 17.34
CA ARG A 9 -0.49 -5.65 16.65
C ARG A 9 0.11 -4.35 16.12
N TYR A 10 0.52 -4.40 14.87
CA TYR A 10 0.83 -3.30 13.98
C TYR A 10 -0.33 -2.27 13.93
N THR A 11 -0.23 -1.15 14.64
CA THR A 11 -1.10 0.01 14.40
C THR A 11 -0.46 0.93 13.36
N VAL A 12 -0.51 0.47 12.11
CA VAL A 12 -0.07 1.25 10.94
C VAL A 12 -1.18 2.26 10.58
N GLN A 13 -1.15 3.44 11.20
CA GLN A 13 -2.01 4.56 10.81
C GLN A 13 -1.49 5.18 9.48
N SER A 14 -1.77 4.46 8.39
CA SER A 14 -1.65 4.90 7.00
C SER A 14 -2.64 6.03 6.73
N CYS A 15 -2.19 7.19 6.24
CA CYS A 15 -3.06 8.36 6.06
C CYS A 15 -3.95 8.36 4.80
N CYS A 16 -4.07 7.22 4.13
CA CYS A 16 -5.34 6.64 3.71
C CYS A 16 -5.14 5.14 3.92
N PRO A 17 -5.76 4.52 4.92
CA PRO A 17 -5.84 3.07 4.91
C PRO A 17 -6.76 2.68 3.74
N PRO A 18 -6.62 1.49 3.15
CA PRO A 18 -7.67 0.89 2.31
C PRO A 18 -9.06 0.77 3.00
N SER A 19 -9.18 1.27 4.23
CA SER A 19 -10.29 1.12 5.17
C SER A 19 -11.61 1.78 4.82
N TYR A 20 -11.77 2.53 3.73
CA TYR A 20 -13.11 3.03 3.35
C TYR A 20 -13.70 2.26 2.17
N THR A 21 -12.86 1.86 1.22
CA THR A 21 -13.28 1.05 0.07
C THR A 21 -13.51 -0.39 0.46
N GLU A 22 -12.62 -0.99 1.27
CA GLU A 22 -12.77 -2.39 1.69
C GLU A 22 -14.09 -2.62 2.43
N PRO A 23 -14.44 -1.86 3.49
CA PRO A 23 -15.73 -2.07 4.16
C PRO A 23 -16.94 -1.84 3.26
N SER A 24 -16.85 -0.87 2.33
CA SER A 24 -17.91 -0.61 1.37
C SER A 24 -18.08 -1.78 0.40
N MET A 25 -16.98 -2.31 -0.16
CA MET A 25 -16.99 -3.47 -1.04
C MET A 25 -17.54 -4.71 -0.30
N MET A 26 -17.05 -4.98 0.91
CA MET A 26 -17.50 -6.11 1.74
C MET A 26 -18.98 -6.02 2.08
N ARG A 27 -19.50 -4.82 2.37
CA ARG A 27 -20.93 -4.61 2.63
C ARG A 27 -21.79 -5.00 1.42
N HIS A 28 -21.39 -4.59 0.21
CA HIS A 28 -22.14 -4.94 -1.00
C HIS A 28 -22.02 -6.44 -1.31
N LEU A 29 -20.82 -7.03 -1.20
CA LEU A 29 -20.61 -8.46 -1.43
C LEU A 29 -21.43 -9.33 -0.47
N ARG A 30 -21.46 -9.00 0.82
CA ARG A 30 -22.30 -9.70 1.82
C ARG A 30 -23.79 -9.57 1.50
N SER A 31 -24.23 -8.40 1.04
CA SER A 31 -25.64 -8.17 0.67
C SER A 31 -26.06 -8.97 -0.57
N ILE A 32 -25.20 -9.05 -1.59
CA ILE A 32 -25.45 -9.81 -2.83
C ILE A 32 -25.49 -11.31 -2.53
N MET A 33 -24.55 -11.82 -1.75
CA MET A 33 -24.46 -13.24 -1.37
C MET A 33 -25.40 -13.64 -0.22
N LYS A 34 -26.21 -12.69 0.28
CA LYS A 34 -27.16 -12.92 1.39
C LYS A 34 -26.53 -13.47 2.67
N ILE A 35 -25.28 -13.06 2.96
CA ILE A 35 -24.55 -13.47 4.16
C ILE A 35 -24.98 -12.61 5.33
N THR A 36 -25.46 -13.27 6.38
CA THR A 36 -25.83 -12.67 7.66
C THR A 36 -24.67 -12.78 8.66
N TRP A 37 -24.82 -12.12 9.81
CA TRP A 37 -23.83 -12.22 10.89
C TRP A 37 -23.78 -13.62 11.52
N MET A 38 -24.84 -14.43 11.38
CA MET A 38 -24.94 -15.78 11.94
C MET A 38 -24.06 -16.79 11.19
N ASP A 39 -23.78 -16.54 9.92
CA ASP A 39 -23.02 -17.44 9.05
C ASP A 39 -21.52 -17.47 9.39
N LYS A 40 -21.02 -16.49 10.16
CA LYS A 40 -19.62 -16.38 10.63
C LYS A 40 -18.55 -16.50 9.53
N VAL A 41 -18.90 -16.19 8.27
CA VAL A 41 -18.00 -16.22 7.12
C VAL A 41 -16.99 -15.07 7.20
N THR A 42 -15.70 -15.35 6.96
CA THR A 42 -14.66 -14.33 6.97
C THR A 42 -14.65 -13.52 5.68
N ASN A 43 -14.05 -12.33 5.68
CA ASN A 43 -13.96 -11.51 4.48
C ASN A 43 -13.06 -12.16 3.40
N ASN A 44 -12.05 -12.93 3.81
CA ASN A 44 -11.17 -13.64 2.88
C ASN A 44 -11.93 -14.73 2.13
N ASP A 45 -12.78 -15.49 2.82
CA ASP A 45 -13.62 -16.53 2.20
C ASP A 45 -14.58 -15.91 1.17
N ILE A 46 -15.15 -14.74 1.48
CA ILE A 46 -16.00 -13.97 0.57
C ILE A 46 -15.26 -13.57 -0.71
N LEU A 47 -14.02 -13.09 -0.57
CA LEU A 47 -13.16 -12.72 -1.70
C LEU A 47 -12.78 -13.95 -2.55
N GLU A 48 -12.42 -15.05 -1.90
CA GLU A 48 -12.07 -16.30 -2.58
C GLU A 48 -13.26 -16.89 -3.34
N GLN A 49 -14.43 -16.93 -2.71
CA GLN A 49 -15.67 -17.41 -3.34
C GLN A 49 -16.06 -16.57 -4.56
N THR A 50 -15.86 -15.25 -4.48
CA THR A 50 -16.15 -14.32 -5.60
C THR A 50 -15.01 -14.22 -6.61
N ARG A 51 -13.86 -14.84 -6.33
CA ARG A 51 -12.60 -14.72 -7.10
C ARG A 51 -12.17 -13.27 -7.31
N LEU A 52 -12.48 -12.41 -6.34
CA LEU A 52 -12.10 -11.00 -6.36
C LEU A 52 -10.85 -10.79 -5.51
N PRO A 53 -9.88 -9.99 -5.99
CA PRO A 53 -8.80 -9.53 -5.14
C PRO A 53 -9.32 -8.53 -4.10
N SER A 54 -8.63 -8.41 -2.97
CA SER A 54 -8.90 -7.31 -2.05
C SER A 54 -8.59 -5.97 -2.72
N VAL A 55 -9.23 -4.88 -2.28
CA VAL A 55 -8.88 -3.52 -2.74
C VAL A 55 -7.43 -3.19 -2.36
N GLU A 56 -6.91 -3.76 -1.28
CA GLU A 56 -5.50 -3.59 -0.91
C GLU A 56 -4.58 -4.14 -2.01
N ASP A 57 -4.85 -5.36 -2.48
CA ASP A 57 -4.09 -6.01 -3.54
C ASP A 57 -4.21 -5.25 -4.87
N LEU A 58 -5.41 -4.75 -5.18
CA LEU A 58 -5.64 -3.92 -6.36
C LEU A 58 -4.81 -2.64 -6.30
N LEU A 59 -4.82 -1.95 -5.16
CA LEU A 59 -4.05 -0.73 -4.98
C LEU A 59 -2.54 -0.97 -5.11
N ILE A 60 -2.03 -2.05 -4.49
CA ILE A 60 -0.62 -2.43 -4.60
C ILE A 60 -0.27 -2.71 -6.07
N ARG A 61 -1.10 -3.49 -6.78
CA ARG A 61 -0.88 -3.83 -8.18
C ARG A 61 -0.84 -2.58 -9.07
N GLU A 62 -1.80 -1.67 -8.94
CA GLU A 62 -1.82 -0.44 -9.75
C GLU A 62 -0.68 0.50 -9.38
N ASN A 63 -0.32 0.63 -8.11
CA ASN A 63 0.85 1.39 -7.67
C ASN A 63 2.15 0.83 -8.28
N LEU A 64 2.31 -0.50 -8.32
CA LEU A 64 3.45 -1.15 -8.94
C LEU A 64 3.50 -0.91 -10.46
N ARG A 65 2.35 -0.98 -11.15
CA ARG A 65 2.27 -0.68 -12.58
C ARG A 65 2.65 0.78 -12.86
N TRP A 66 2.11 1.72 -12.09
CA TRP A 66 2.40 3.15 -12.25
C TRP A 66 3.86 3.48 -11.93
N THR A 67 4.42 2.95 -10.84
CA THR A 67 5.85 3.13 -10.54
C THR A 67 6.77 2.51 -11.58
N GLY A 68 6.43 1.32 -12.10
CA GLY A 68 7.15 0.71 -13.21
C GLY A 68 7.14 1.58 -14.47
N HIS A 69 6.02 2.25 -14.74
CA HIS A 69 5.92 3.21 -15.83
C HIS A 69 6.82 4.44 -15.59
N LEU A 70 6.80 5.02 -14.39
CA LEU A 70 7.67 6.14 -14.02
C LEU A 70 9.16 5.79 -14.11
N LEU A 71 9.55 4.57 -13.74
CA LEU A 71 10.94 4.12 -13.85
C LEU A 71 11.43 4.10 -15.30
N ARG A 72 10.58 3.68 -16.24
CA ARG A 72 10.88 3.65 -17.69
C ARG A 72 10.80 5.03 -18.36
N MET A 73 10.08 5.98 -17.77
CA MET A 73 9.97 7.35 -18.28
C MET A 73 11.32 8.08 -18.21
N SER A 74 11.59 9.03 -19.12
CA SER A 74 12.82 9.83 -19.09
C SER A 74 12.93 10.70 -17.82
N PRO A 75 14.15 10.98 -17.31
CA PRO A 75 14.37 11.76 -16.10
C PRO A 75 13.91 13.23 -16.20
N ASP A 76 13.81 13.76 -17.42
CA ASP A 76 13.39 15.15 -17.66
C ASP A 76 11.89 15.37 -17.45
N ARG A 77 11.12 14.29 -17.33
CA ARG A 77 9.66 14.36 -17.16
C ARG A 77 9.31 14.68 -15.72
N LEU A 78 8.48 15.70 -15.55
CA LEU A 78 7.99 16.18 -14.25
C LEU A 78 7.51 15.07 -13.30
N PRO A 79 6.73 14.04 -13.71
CA PRO A 79 6.28 13.00 -12.79
C PRO A 79 7.42 12.21 -12.14
N LYS A 80 8.49 11.94 -12.89
CA LYS A 80 9.67 11.22 -12.38
C LYS A 80 10.50 12.13 -11.47
N GLN A 81 10.66 13.41 -11.84
CA GLN A 81 11.33 14.41 -11.01
C GLN A 81 10.60 14.62 -9.67
N VAL A 82 9.28 14.77 -9.69
CA VAL A 82 8.45 14.94 -8.50
C VAL A 82 8.55 13.70 -7.59
N LEU A 83 8.52 12.49 -8.15
CA LEU A 83 8.66 11.24 -7.40
C LEU A 83 9.96 11.20 -6.58
N TYR A 84 11.07 11.66 -7.17
CA TYR A 84 12.39 11.66 -6.52
C TYR A 84 12.74 12.95 -5.78
N SER A 85 11.94 14.00 -5.96
CA SER A 85 12.19 15.30 -5.35
C SER A 85 12.19 15.24 -3.82
N LYS A 86 13.24 15.81 -3.23
CA LYS A 86 13.29 16.13 -1.80
C LYS A 86 12.91 17.61 -1.67
N LEU A 87 12.07 17.94 -0.69
CA LEU A 87 11.76 19.34 -0.41
C LEU A 87 13.05 19.96 0.17
N SER A 88 13.59 20.98 -0.48
CA SER A 88 14.76 21.73 0.01
C SER A 88 14.38 22.69 1.15
N SER A 89 13.13 23.16 1.17
CA SER A 89 12.58 24.05 2.20
C SER A 89 11.10 23.74 2.44
N GLY A 90 10.65 23.86 3.70
CA GLY A 90 9.26 23.69 4.09
C GLY A 90 9.08 23.01 5.45
N HIS A 91 8.16 23.52 6.27
CA HIS A 91 7.83 22.94 7.57
C HIS A 91 6.64 21.97 7.47
N ARG A 92 6.79 20.75 7.98
CA ARG A 92 5.64 19.84 8.14
C ARG A 92 4.99 20.09 9.49
N LYS A 93 3.66 20.02 9.55
CA LYS A 93 2.92 20.15 10.82
C LYS A 93 3.46 19.16 11.85
N ARG A 94 3.61 19.62 13.10
CA ARG A 94 3.91 18.76 14.26
C ARG A 94 2.79 17.71 14.41
N GLY A 95 3.16 16.48 14.74
CA GLY A 95 2.29 15.30 14.76
C GLY A 95 2.74 14.26 13.73
N ARG A 96 1.90 13.26 13.44
CA ARG A 96 2.18 12.23 12.44
C ARG A 96 2.00 12.79 11.03
N PRO A 97 3.06 12.98 10.23
CA PRO A 97 2.91 13.49 8.87
C PRO A 97 2.28 12.42 7.97
N ARG A 98 1.50 12.85 6.96
CA ARG A 98 1.02 11.92 5.94
C ARG A 98 2.22 11.39 5.16
N LEU A 99 2.29 10.06 5.02
CA LEU A 99 3.31 9.39 4.20
C LEU A 99 3.18 9.85 2.74
N ARG A 100 4.32 10.11 2.10
CA ARG A 100 4.35 10.35 0.66
C ARG A 100 4.09 9.04 -0.07
N PHE A 101 3.75 9.16 -1.37
CA PHE A 101 3.66 7.99 -2.24
C PHE A 101 4.94 7.14 -2.22
N LYS A 102 6.12 7.78 -2.32
CA LYS A 102 7.43 7.11 -2.21
C LYS A 102 7.59 6.36 -0.88
N ASP A 103 7.19 6.96 0.23
CA ASP A 103 7.33 6.35 1.56
C ASP A 103 6.44 5.10 1.70
N ARG A 104 5.21 5.16 1.15
CA ARG A 104 4.30 4.00 1.09
C ARG A 104 4.83 2.89 0.19
N TYR A 105 5.33 3.24 -0.99
CA TYR A 105 5.99 2.30 -1.91
C TYR A 105 7.14 1.54 -1.23
N HIS A 106 7.92 2.21 -0.36
CA HIS A 106 9.00 1.55 0.37
C HIS A 106 8.52 0.67 1.53
N GLN A 107 7.34 0.91 2.09
CA GLN A 107 6.75 0.06 3.15
C GLN A 107 6.10 -1.21 2.59
N GLU A 108 5.54 -1.13 1.38
CA GLU A 108 4.81 -2.24 0.74
C GLU A 108 5.74 -3.33 0.17
N LYS A 109 7.06 -3.11 0.09
CA LYS A 109 8.00 -4.05 -0.54
C LYS A 109 8.77 -4.92 0.47
N PRO A 110 9.06 -6.20 0.12
CA PRO A 110 10.02 -6.99 0.87
C PRO A 110 11.40 -6.31 0.83
N GLU A 111 12.10 -6.35 1.96
CA GLU A 111 13.30 -5.55 2.26
C GLU A 111 14.37 -5.58 1.14
N ALA A 112 14.56 -6.73 0.49
CA ALA A 112 15.50 -6.90 -0.62
C ALA A 112 15.20 -6.01 -1.84
N VAL A 113 13.93 -5.76 -2.18
CA VAL A 113 13.54 -4.91 -3.31
C VAL A 113 13.63 -3.43 -2.94
N ARG A 114 13.47 -3.12 -1.65
CA ARG A 114 13.64 -1.77 -1.10
C ARG A 114 15.09 -1.32 -1.21
N GLN A 115 16.05 -2.19 -0.90
CA GLN A 115 17.48 -1.90 -1.00
C GLN A 115 17.89 -1.57 -2.45
N LYS A 116 17.49 -2.43 -3.40
CA LYS A 116 17.82 -2.28 -4.83
C LYS A 116 17.27 -0.98 -5.46
N PHE A 117 16.12 -0.51 -4.99
CA PHE A 117 15.57 0.78 -5.44
C PHE A 117 16.29 1.97 -4.82
N MET A 118 16.71 1.88 -3.55
CA MET A 118 17.51 2.93 -2.90
C MET A 118 18.85 3.12 -3.62
N ASP A 119 19.49 2.02 -4.03
CA ASP A 119 20.75 2.04 -4.77
C ASP A 119 20.59 2.70 -6.16
N LEU A 120 19.48 2.44 -6.86
CA LEU A 120 19.14 3.11 -8.12
C LEU A 120 18.88 4.62 -7.95
N THR A 121 18.29 5.05 -6.84
CA THR A 121 18.14 6.49 -6.55
C THR A 121 19.45 7.20 -6.25
N LEU A 122 20.38 6.54 -5.55
CA LEU A 122 21.72 7.10 -5.30
C LEU A 122 22.55 7.18 -6.58
N ALA A 123 22.35 6.27 -7.52
CA ALA A 123 22.99 6.30 -8.84
C ALA A 123 22.44 7.41 -9.76
N ALA A 124 21.20 7.87 -9.55
CA ALA A 124 20.60 8.98 -10.30
C ALA A 124 20.91 10.37 -9.72
N GLU A 125 21.54 10.43 -8.53
CA GLU A 125 22.01 11.66 -7.86
C GLU A 125 23.51 11.95 -8.14
N ARG A 126 24.16 11.23 -9.08
CA ARG A 126 25.52 11.48 -9.62
C ARG A 126 25.45 11.96 -11.06
#